data_AF-A0A7C7NCP5-F1
#
_entry.id   AF-A0A7C7NCP5-F1
#
_cell.length_a   1.000
_cell.length_b   1.000
_cell.length_c   1.000
_cell.angle_alpha   90.00
_cell.angle_beta   90.00
_cell.angle_gamma   90.00
#
_symmetry.space_group_name_H-M   'P 1'
#
loop_
_entity.id
_entity.type
_entity.pdbx_description
1 polymer ?
#
loop_
_entity_poly.entity_id
_entity_poly.type
_entity_poly.pdbx_seq_one_letter_code
_entity_poly.pdbx_strand_id
1 'polypeptide(L)'
;MRIRQLVLVAGQRDSVVDDLCSLFEIEVAFYDPGIIHFGLENAVIPVGDTFLEVVSPIQEETTAGRYLERRNGNGGYMVIVQTEDLKSEKARVEAEGIGIVWNADREEEGIHAQAIHLHPRDVGGAILSIDSMTPAKAWLWASSSWEKNVRTEVCNYLNGVHIQSKDPESMMRSWERALGKGSIYQDNQFQIQLEGSKVVFVEDTDGRGEGIEAFEINVNDKEKVLESAQSKGLVRNGEVYIGGVKFLLN
;
A
#
# COMPACT_ATOMS: atom_id res chain seq x y z
N MET A 1 -2.27 9.08 -12.70
CA MET A 1 -1.72 8.67 -11.39
C MET A 1 -2.71 7.70 -10.76
N ARG A 2 -2.23 6.55 -10.30
CA ARG A 2 -3.03 5.45 -9.74
C ARG A 2 -2.33 4.81 -8.55
N ILE A 3 -3.07 4.15 -7.66
CA ILE A 3 -2.47 3.21 -6.69
C ILE A 3 -1.79 2.10 -7.47
N ARG A 4 -0.55 1.79 -7.08
CA ARG A 4 0.24 0.74 -7.71
C ARG A 4 0.69 -0.32 -6.73
N GLN A 5 1.04 0.05 -5.50
CA GLN A 5 1.44 -0.90 -4.46
C GLN A 5 0.94 -0.46 -3.09
N LEU A 6 0.47 -1.44 -2.30
CA LEU A 6 0.01 -1.24 -0.92
C LEU A 6 0.82 -2.14 0.01
N VAL A 7 1.38 -1.55 1.06
CA VAL A 7 2.38 -2.20 1.90
C VAL A 7 1.82 -2.46 3.28
N LEU A 8 2.00 -3.68 3.78
CA LEU A 8 1.77 -4.12 5.15
C LEU A 8 3.10 -4.16 5.89
N VAL A 9 3.07 -3.85 7.19
CA VAL A 9 4.16 -4.15 8.12
C VAL A 9 3.69 -5.21 9.11
N ALA A 10 4.53 -6.22 9.30
CA ALA A 10 4.26 -7.33 10.20
C ALA A 10 5.47 -7.64 11.07
N GLY A 11 5.25 -8.14 12.28
CA GLY A 11 6.34 -8.70 13.10
C GLY A 11 6.86 -10.05 12.59
N GLN A 12 6.06 -10.74 11.77
CA GLN A 12 6.43 -11.97 11.08
C GLN A 12 5.91 -11.89 9.64
N ARG A 13 6.81 -11.69 8.67
CA ARG A 13 6.46 -11.55 7.25
C ARG A 13 5.69 -12.78 6.76
N ASP A 14 6.27 -13.96 6.94
CA ASP A 14 5.84 -15.18 6.26
C ASP A 14 4.40 -15.57 6.63
N SER A 15 3.99 -15.40 7.90
CA SER A 15 2.61 -15.66 8.31
C SER A 15 1.59 -14.80 7.55
N VAL A 16 1.90 -13.52 7.32
CA VAL A 16 0.99 -12.62 6.59
C VAL A 16 1.02 -12.93 5.10
N VAL A 17 2.19 -13.27 4.55
CA VAL A 17 2.33 -13.71 3.16
C VAL A 17 1.53 -14.98 2.89
N ASP A 18 1.62 -15.97 3.78
CA ASP A 18 0.89 -17.24 3.67
C ASP A 18 -0.62 -17.03 3.71
N ASP A 19 -1.13 -16.14 4.57
CA ASP A 19 -2.54 -15.77 4.62
C ASP A 19 -2.99 -15.12 3.30
N LEU A 20 -2.22 -14.16 2.78
CA LEU A 20 -2.52 -13.48 1.51
C LEU A 20 -2.52 -14.44 0.32
N CYS A 21 -1.44 -15.21 0.15
CA CYS A 21 -1.28 -16.16 -0.94
C CYS A 21 -2.33 -17.27 -0.87
N SER A 22 -2.66 -17.76 0.33
CA SER A 22 -3.61 -18.86 0.48
C SER A 22 -5.08 -18.44 0.37
N LEU A 23 -5.42 -17.17 0.66
CA LEU A 23 -6.79 -16.67 0.51
C LEU A 23 -7.06 -16.23 -0.93
N PHE A 24 -6.13 -15.48 -1.52
CA PHE A 24 -6.30 -14.88 -2.83
C PHE A 24 -5.69 -15.71 -3.98
N GLU A 25 -5.13 -16.88 -3.67
CA GLU A 25 -4.49 -17.78 -4.64
C GLU A 25 -3.44 -17.08 -5.53
N ILE A 26 -2.69 -16.16 -4.92
CA ILE A 26 -1.58 -15.40 -5.50
C ILE A 26 -0.24 -15.94 -4.97
N GLU A 27 0.87 -15.56 -5.60
CA GLU A 27 2.20 -16.04 -5.23
C GLU A 27 3.24 -14.91 -5.22
N VAL A 28 4.28 -15.05 -4.39
CA VAL A 28 5.34 -14.06 -4.27
C VAL A 28 6.16 -13.98 -5.56
N ALA A 29 6.32 -12.76 -6.10
CA ALA A 29 7.19 -12.51 -7.24
C ALA A 29 8.63 -12.22 -6.83
N PHE A 30 8.82 -11.52 -5.71
CA PHE A 30 10.13 -11.00 -5.37
C PHE A 30 10.36 -10.81 -3.87
N TYR A 31 11.57 -11.16 -3.44
CA TYR A 31 12.14 -10.81 -2.15
C TYR A 31 13.28 -9.84 -2.46
N ASP A 32 13.11 -8.55 -2.16
CA ASP A 32 14.09 -7.52 -2.54
C ASP A 32 15.29 -7.55 -1.59
N PRO A 33 16.49 -7.96 -2.04
CA PRO A 33 17.68 -7.92 -1.21
C PRO A 33 18.07 -6.49 -0.82
N GLY A 34 17.64 -5.47 -1.58
CA GLY A 34 17.93 -4.06 -1.32
C GLY A 34 17.23 -3.51 -0.08
N ILE A 35 16.14 -4.13 0.38
CA ILE A 35 15.38 -3.64 1.54
C ILE A 35 16.14 -3.80 2.87
N ILE A 36 17.21 -4.62 2.88
CA ILE A 36 18.13 -4.74 4.01
C ILE A 36 18.74 -3.40 4.42
N HIS A 37 18.83 -2.43 3.50
CA HIS A 37 19.30 -1.08 3.81
C HIS A 37 18.44 -0.37 4.87
N PHE A 38 17.17 -0.78 4.99
CA PHE A 38 16.23 -0.29 6.00
C PHE A 38 16.16 -1.19 7.24
N GLY A 39 16.99 -2.24 7.32
CA GLY A 39 16.95 -3.26 8.36
C GLY A 39 15.73 -4.18 8.27
N LEU A 40 15.15 -4.31 7.08
CA LEU A 40 13.92 -5.06 6.83
C LEU A 40 14.19 -6.27 5.93
N GLU A 41 13.24 -7.19 5.93
CA GLU A 41 12.98 -8.12 4.83
C GLU A 41 11.60 -7.82 4.24
N ASN A 42 11.35 -8.20 2.99
CA ASN A 42 10.03 -8.08 2.37
C ASN A 42 9.62 -9.29 1.54
N ALA A 43 8.39 -9.27 1.05
CA ALA A 43 7.89 -10.10 -0.03
C ALA A 43 6.90 -9.25 -0.85
N VAL A 44 7.09 -9.20 -2.17
CA VAL A 44 6.25 -8.46 -3.11
C VAL A 44 5.41 -9.45 -3.92
N ILE A 45 4.10 -9.24 -3.94
CA ILE A 45 3.09 -10.16 -4.46
C ILE A 45 2.24 -9.42 -5.50
N PRO A 46 2.29 -9.79 -6.78
CA PRO A 46 1.43 -9.18 -7.80
C PRO A 46 -0.04 -9.59 -7.59
N VAL A 47 -0.92 -8.62 -7.78
CA VAL A 47 -2.38 -8.74 -7.85
C VAL A 47 -2.78 -8.08 -9.15
N GLY A 48 -2.83 -8.88 -10.22
CA GLY A 48 -2.85 -8.40 -11.61
C GLY A 48 -1.65 -7.50 -11.89
N ASP A 49 -1.90 -6.22 -12.16
CA ASP A 49 -0.84 -5.23 -12.37
C ASP A 49 -0.58 -4.34 -11.14
N THR A 50 -1.23 -4.58 -10.01
CA THR A 50 -0.93 -3.91 -8.73
C THR A 50 -0.18 -4.84 -7.80
N PHE A 51 0.30 -4.36 -6.66
CA PHE A 51 1.16 -5.16 -5.78
C PHE A 51 0.77 -5.01 -4.32
N LEU A 52 0.73 -6.15 -3.62
CA LEU A 52 0.85 -6.19 -2.17
C LEU A 52 2.32 -6.36 -1.81
N GLU A 53 2.74 -5.74 -0.73
CA GLU A 53 4.05 -5.99 -0.13
C GLU A 53 3.89 -6.21 1.37
N VAL A 54 4.60 -7.19 1.91
CA VAL A 54 4.72 -7.38 3.36
C VAL A 54 6.17 -7.10 3.74
N VAL A 55 6.39 -6.12 4.61
CA VAL A 55 7.71 -5.84 5.20
C VAL A 55 7.75 -6.29 6.66
N SER A 56 8.91 -6.77 7.10
CA SER A 56 9.14 -7.15 8.50
C SER A 56 10.52 -6.66 8.97
N PRO A 57 10.64 -6.08 10.17
CA PRO A 57 11.93 -5.70 10.71
C PRO A 57 12.75 -6.92 11.13
N ILE A 58 14.01 -6.95 10.70
CA ILE A 58 14.99 -8.00 11.09
C ILE A 58 16.18 -7.43 11.85
N GLN A 59 16.18 -6.11 12.08
CA GLN A 59 17.11 -5.37 12.93
C GLN A 59 16.34 -4.59 13.98
N GLU A 60 17.00 -4.31 15.11
CA GLU A 60 16.45 -3.47 16.17
C GLU A 60 16.35 -2.01 15.71
N GLU A 61 15.48 -1.24 16.36
CA GLU A 61 15.33 0.22 16.18
C GLU A 61 15.05 0.69 14.74
N THR A 62 14.47 -0.17 13.90
CA THR A 62 14.01 0.20 12.56
C THR A 62 12.77 1.11 12.62
N THR A 63 12.54 1.87 11.56
CA THR A 63 11.31 2.68 11.43
C THR A 63 10.05 1.81 11.40
N ALA A 64 10.11 0.64 10.75
CA ALA A 64 9.03 -0.33 10.74
C ALA A 64 8.78 -0.92 12.14
N GLY A 65 9.84 -1.26 12.89
CA GLY A 65 9.73 -1.74 14.27
C GLY A 65 9.04 -0.73 15.19
N ARG A 66 9.48 0.53 15.17
CA ARG A 66 8.81 1.62 15.92
C ARG A 66 7.35 1.83 15.47
N TYR A 67 7.05 1.62 14.20
CA TYR A 67 5.68 1.72 13.67
C TYR A 67 4.79 0.62 14.24
N LEU A 68 5.27 -0.63 14.27
CA LEU A 68 4.55 -1.77 14.87
C LEU A 68 4.23 -1.54 16.34
N GLU A 69 5.19 -1.03 17.12
CA GLU A 69 4.98 -0.69 18.53
C GLU A 69 3.91 0.41 18.69
N ARG A 70 4.03 1.49 17.91
CA ARG A 70 3.08 2.61 17.96
C ARG A 70 1.66 2.18 17.58
N ARG A 71 1.52 1.34 16.55
CA ARG A 71 0.23 0.79 16.11
C ARG A 71 -0.22 -0.38 16.97
N ASN A 72 0.56 -0.83 17.94
CA ASN A 72 0.26 -2.00 18.78
C ASN A 72 -0.04 -3.27 17.95
N GLY A 73 0.81 -3.56 16.96
CA GLY A 73 0.74 -4.77 16.14
C GLY A 73 0.83 -4.52 14.63
N ASN A 74 0.64 -5.58 13.84
CA ASN A 74 0.68 -5.53 12.37
C ASN A 74 -0.35 -4.53 11.81
N GLY A 75 -0.06 -3.93 10.65
CA GLY A 75 -0.99 -3.04 9.98
C GLY A 75 -0.48 -2.56 8.63
N GLY A 76 -1.25 -1.69 7.97
CA GLY A 76 -0.79 -1.06 6.73
C GLY A 76 0.28 -0.03 7.02
N TYR A 77 1.21 0.14 6.09
CA TYR A 77 2.46 0.87 6.30
C TYR A 77 2.68 1.96 5.25
N MET A 78 2.53 1.63 3.97
CA MET A 78 2.77 2.56 2.86
C MET A 78 1.71 2.45 1.78
N VAL A 79 1.48 3.58 1.10
CA VAL A 79 0.72 3.68 -0.14
C VAL A 79 1.68 4.18 -1.22
N ILE A 80 1.77 3.43 -2.31
CA ILE A 80 2.65 3.76 -3.43
C ILE A 80 1.77 4.04 -4.65
N VAL A 81 1.87 5.26 -5.17
CA VAL A 81 1.16 5.70 -6.36
C VAL A 81 2.12 5.85 -7.54
N GLN A 82 1.67 5.43 -8.72
CA GLN A 82 2.44 5.58 -9.94
C GLN A 82 1.99 6.81 -10.72
N THR A 83 2.94 7.59 -11.21
CA THR A 83 2.77 8.76 -12.09
C THR A 83 3.58 8.59 -13.38
N GLU A 84 3.22 9.35 -14.41
CA GLU A 84 3.97 9.42 -15.67
C GLU A 84 5.10 10.46 -15.62
N ASP A 85 5.00 11.46 -14.73
CA ASP A 85 5.96 12.57 -14.63
C ASP A 85 6.35 12.85 -13.18
N LEU A 86 7.27 12.05 -12.66
CA LEU A 86 7.77 12.23 -11.28
C LEU A 86 8.45 13.58 -11.08
N LYS A 87 9.07 14.15 -12.13
CA LYS A 87 9.75 15.44 -12.03
C LYS A 87 8.77 16.56 -11.70
N SER A 88 7.62 16.60 -12.39
CA SER A 88 6.57 17.57 -12.10
C SER A 88 5.94 17.35 -10.72
N GLU A 89 5.69 16.09 -10.34
CA GLU A 89 5.15 15.78 -9.00
C GLU A 89 6.12 16.16 -7.87
N LYS A 90 7.43 15.92 -8.05
CA LYS A 90 8.46 16.31 -7.10
C LYS A 90 8.51 17.83 -6.92
N ALA A 91 8.47 18.59 -8.00
CA ALA A 91 8.46 20.06 -7.94
C ALA A 91 7.22 20.58 -7.19
N ARG A 92 6.06 19.96 -7.39
CA ARG A 92 4.83 20.28 -6.65
C ARG A 92 4.98 19.98 -5.15
N VAL A 93 5.47 18.79 -4.79
CA VAL A 93 5.71 18.38 -3.40
C VAL A 93 6.63 19.38 -2.69
N GLU A 94 7.73 19.77 -3.34
CA GLU A 94 8.67 20.76 -2.81
C GLU A 94 8.04 22.15 -2.65
N ALA A 95 7.21 22.59 -3.62
CA ALA A 95 6.50 23.88 -3.55
C ALA A 95 5.44 23.92 -2.43
N GLU A 96 4.83 22.77 -2.11
CA GLU A 96 3.93 22.61 -0.97
C GLU A 96 4.68 22.53 0.37
N GLY A 97 6.02 22.54 0.36
CA GLY A 97 6.85 22.45 1.56
C GLY A 97 6.81 21.07 2.22
N ILE A 98 6.44 20.02 1.48
CA ILE A 98 6.40 18.65 1.97
C ILE A 98 7.81 18.06 1.91
N GLY A 99 8.29 17.50 3.03
CA GLY A 99 9.60 16.88 3.10
C GLY A 99 9.69 15.60 2.27
N ILE A 100 10.82 15.40 1.59
CA ILE A 100 11.16 14.14 0.92
C ILE A 100 12.24 13.45 1.76
N VAL A 101 11.94 12.26 2.26
CA VAL A 101 12.85 11.50 3.16
C VAL A 101 13.71 10.49 2.42
N TRP A 102 13.31 10.10 1.21
CA TRP A 102 14.05 9.16 0.39
C TRP A 102 13.75 9.38 -1.09
N ASN A 103 14.74 9.09 -1.93
CA ASN A 103 14.62 9.13 -3.39
C ASN A 103 15.32 7.89 -3.97
N ALA A 104 14.79 7.37 -5.08
CA ALA A 104 15.49 6.42 -5.93
C ALA A 104 15.47 6.85 -7.38
N ASP A 105 16.53 6.44 -8.07
CA ASP A 105 16.71 6.51 -9.51
C ASP A 105 17.53 5.28 -9.90
N ARG A 106 16.89 4.28 -10.52
CA ARG A 106 17.48 3.00 -10.87
C ARG A 106 17.19 2.64 -12.31
N GLU A 107 18.19 2.15 -13.01
CA GLU A 107 18.04 1.61 -14.36
C GLU A 107 18.55 0.16 -14.38
N GLU A 108 17.66 -0.77 -14.70
CA GLU A 108 17.97 -2.20 -14.70
C GLU A 108 17.15 -2.91 -15.77
N GLU A 109 17.79 -3.79 -16.56
CA GLU A 109 17.15 -4.56 -17.64
C GLU A 109 16.32 -3.71 -18.63
N GLY A 110 16.74 -2.46 -18.87
CA GLY A 110 16.04 -1.54 -19.76
C GLY A 110 14.77 -0.91 -19.15
N ILE A 111 14.58 -1.06 -17.84
CA ILE A 111 13.54 -0.40 -17.05
C ILE A 111 14.18 0.73 -16.25
N HIS A 112 13.63 1.93 -16.36
CA HIS A 112 14.01 3.08 -15.52
C HIS A 112 12.93 3.29 -14.46
N ALA A 113 13.31 3.16 -13.20
CA ALA A 113 12.46 3.30 -12.04
C ALA A 113 12.92 4.48 -11.18
N GLN A 114 12.00 5.39 -10.88
CA GLN A 114 12.27 6.52 -10.00
C GLN A 114 11.18 6.61 -8.93
N ALA A 115 11.54 7.06 -7.74
CA ALA A 115 10.60 7.17 -6.63
C ALA A 115 11.00 8.27 -5.65
N ILE A 116 10.02 8.86 -4.97
CA ILE A 116 10.21 9.73 -3.81
C ILE A 116 9.31 9.27 -2.66
N HIS A 117 9.86 9.13 -1.46
CA HIS A 117 9.07 8.90 -0.26
C HIS A 117 8.86 10.22 0.47
N LEU A 118 7.60 10.55 0.73
CA LEU A 118 7.23 11.76 1.43
C LEU A 118 7.36 11.56 2.94
N HIS A 119 7.68 12.63 3.65
CA HIS A 119 7.80 12.59 5.10
C HIS A 119 6.42 12.35 5.72
N PRO A 120 6.20 11.23 6.46
CA PRO A 120 4.86 10.87 6.93
C PRO A 120 4.23 11.88 7.90
N ARG A 121 5.01 12.76 8.55
CA ARG A 121 4.46 13.88 9.36
C ARG A 121 3.74 14.95 8.54
N ASP A 122 4.11 15.13 7.27
CA ASP A 122 3.53 16.17 6.41
C ASP A 122 2.28 15.68 5.68
N VAL A 123 2.14 14.35 5.55
CA VAL A 123 1.05 13.70 4.82
C VAL A 123 0.02 13.08 5.77
N GLY A 124 0.46 12.37 6.81
CA GLY A 124 -0.39 11.71 7.79
C GLY A 124 -0.84 10.31 7.39
N GLY A 125 -1.10 9.45 8.39
CA GLY A 125 -1.68 8.11 8.24
C GLY A 125 -0.78 7.02 7.66
N ALA A 126 0.00 7.30 6.62
CA ALA A 126 0.90 6.34 5.98
C ALA A 126 2.15 7.03 5.41
N ILE A 127 3.17 6.24 5.05
CA ILE A 127 4.19 6.74 4.14
C ILE A 127 3.60 6.73 2.73
N LEU A 128 3.60 7.89 2.08
CA LEU A 128 3.19 8.02 0.69
C LEU A 128 4.44 8.05 -0.20
N SER A 129 4.49 7.16 -1.19
CA SER A 129 5.50 7.16 -2.25
C SER A 129 4.88 7.56 -3.58
N ILE A 130 5.57 8.41 -4.35
CA ILE A 130 5.23 8.73 -5.73
C ILE A 130 6.33 8.18 -6.63
N ASP A 131 5.93 7.35 -7.58
CA ASP A 131 6.85 6.53 -8.36
C ASP A 131 6.57 6.69 -9.85
N SER A 132 7.61 6.58 -10.68
CA SER A 132 7.49 6.50 -12.13
C SER A 132 8.31 5.36 -12.68
N MET A 133 7.78 4.72 -13.72
CA MET A 133 8.43 3.62 -14.42
C MET A 133 8.46 3.91 -15.92
N THR A 134 9.58 3.62 -16.57
CA THR A 134 9.71 3.61 -18.02
C THR A 134 10.24 2.24 -18.46
N PRO A 135 9.44 1.42 -19.18
CA PRO A 135 8.06 1.69 -19.61
C PRO A 135 7.05 1.67 -18.45
N ALA A 136 5.95 2.40 -18.59
CA ALA A 136 4.94 2.55 -17.53
C ALA A 136 4.33 1.24 -17.01
N LYS A 137 4.29 0.20 -17.84
CA LYS A 137 3.79 -1.13 -17.43
C LYS A 137 4.75 -1.90 -16.52
N ALA A 138 6.03 -1.56 -16.53
CA ALA A 138 7.03 -2.23 -15.72
C ALA A 138 6.86 -1.89 -14.23
N TRP A 139 7.43 -2.71 -13.36
CA TRP A 139 7.46 -2.43 -11.94
C TRP A 139 8.72 -3.04 -11.31
N LEU A 140 9.84 -2.33 -11.42
CA LEU A 140 11.15 -2.87 -11.02
C LEU A 140 11.22 -3.27 -9.54
N TRP A 141 10.40 -2.64 -8.69
CA TRP A 141 10.28 -2.98 -7.27
C TRP A 141 9.75 -4.40 -7.02
N ALA A 142 9.11 -5.02 -8.01
CA ALA A 142 8.63 -6.40 -7.94
C ALA A 142 9.49 -7.40 -8.74
N SER A 143 10.73 -7.03 -9.14
CA SER A 143 11.55 -7.70 -10.17
C SER A 143 11.22 -7.25 -11.60
N SER A 144 12.10 -7.50 -12.56
CA SER A 144 11.86 -7.31 -14.00
C SER A 144 10.96 -8.38 -14.62
N SER A 145 10.66 -9.47 -13.89
CA SER A 145 9.92 -10.62 -14.40
C SER A 145 8.72 -11.04 -13.55
N TRP A 146 8.19 -10.10 -12.77
CA TRP A 146 7.04 -10.28 -11.87
C TRP A 146 5.79 -10.84 -12.58
N GLU A 147 5.64 -10.58 -13.88
CA GLU A 147 4.49 -11.03 -14.67
C GLU A 147 4.34 -12.56 -14.67
N LYS A 148 5.43 -13.31 -14.47
CA LYS A 148 5.41 -14.78 -14.39
C LYS A 148 4.61 -15.28 -13.18
N ASN A 149 4.51 -14.45 -12.15
CA ASN A 149 3.88 -14.77 -10.87
C ASN A 149 2.45 -14.24 -10.76
N VAL A 150 1.92 -13.61 -11.81
CA VAL A 150 0.55 -13.12 -11.82
C VAL A 150 -0.43 -14.31 -11.83
N ARG A 151 -1.39 -14.26 -10.92
CA ARG A 151 -2.55 -15.15 -10.82
C ARG A 151 -3.80 -14.28 -10.70
N THR A 152 -4.86 -14.64 -11.42
CA THR A 152 -6.10 -13.84 -11.51
C THR A 152 -7.36 -14.67 -11.31
N GLU A 153 -7.20 -15.89 -10.80
CA GLU A 153 -8.29 -16.84 -10.58
C GLU A 153 -9.26 -16.34 -9.51
N VAL A 154 -8.75 -15.68 -8.47
CA VAL A 154 -9.55 -15.18 -7.34
C VAL A 154 -9.65 -13.65 -7.31
N CYS A 155 -8.54 -12.94 -7.53
CA CYS A 155 -8.46 -11.48 -7.46
C CYS A 155 -7.76 -10.85 -8.67
N ASN A 156 -8.11 -9.61 -9.00
CA ASN A 156 -7.64 -8.97 -10.22
C ASN A 156 -6.70 -7.79 -9.98
N TYR A 157 -7.01 -6.89 -9.04
CA TYR A 157 -6.20 -5.72 -8.75
C TYR A 157 -6.64 -5.04 -7.44
N LEU A 158 -5.76 -4.20 -6.90
CA LEU A 158 -6.04 -3.28 -5.80
C LEU A 158 -6.58 -1.97 -6.36
N ASN A 159 -7.66 -1.45 -5.78
CA ASN A 159 -8.34 -0.24 -6.28
C ASN A 159 -8.70 0.76 -5.17
N GLY A 160 -8.25 0.54 -3.95
CA GLY A 160 -8.51 1.51 -2.89
C GLY A 160 -7.72 1.29 -1.62
N VAL A 161 -7.57 2.36 -0.86
CA VAL A 161 -7.03 2.34 0.49
C VAL A 161 -7.85 3.27 1.37
N HIS A 162 -8.17 2.81 2.58
CA HIS A 162 -8.85 3.58 3.61
C HIS A 162 -7.85 3.93 4.69
N ILE A 163 -7.77 5.21 5.03
CA ILE A 163 -6.82 5.76 5.99
C ILE A 163 -7.63 6.44 7.09
N GLN A 164 -7.43 5.97 8.31
CA GLN A 164 -8.18 6.45 9.46
C GLN A 164 -7.46 7.60 10.18
N SER A 165 -8.23 8.52 10.73
CA SER A 165 -7.76 9.67 11.49
C SER A 165 -8.80 10.17 12.49
N LYS A 166 -8.36 10.87 13.54
CA LYS A 166 -9.26 11.65 14.40
C LYS A 166 -9.82 12.88 13.70
N ASP A 167 -9.13 13.35 12.66
CA ASP A 167 -9.57 14.43 11.79
C ASP A 167 -9.37 14.01 10.31
N PRO A 168 -10.34 13.26 9.74
CA PRO A 168 -10.25 12.77 8.37
C PRO A 168 -10.20 13.89 7.34
N GLU A 169 -10.86 15.02 7.60
CA GLU A 169 -10.85 16.18 6.70
C GLU A 169 -9.46 16.82 6.64
N SER A 170 -8.84 17.07 7.80
CA SER A 170 -7.49 17.64 7.84
C SER A 170 -6.47 16.71 7.18
N MET A 171 -6.54 15.39 7.43
CA MET A 171 -5.65 14.43 6.78
C MET A 171 -5.85 14.41 5.27
N MET A 172 -7.11 14.41 4.82
CA MET A 172 -7.43 14.49 3.39
C MET A 172 -6.79 15.72 2.74
N ARG A 173 -6.86 16.90 3.37
CA ARG A 173 -6.26 18.14 2.81
C ARG A 173 -4.75 18.02 2.66
N SER A 174 -4.06 17.36 3.60
CA SER A 174 -2.63 17.06 3.47
C SER A 174 -2.36 16.14 2.27
N TRP A 175 -3.21 15.15 2.04
CA TRP A 175 -3.12 14.25 0.89
C TRP A 175 -3.46 14.95 -0.44
N GLU A 176 -4.41 15.88 -0.49
CA GLU A 176 -4.68 16.69 -1.70
C GLU A 176 -3.43 17.47 -2.10
N ARG A 177 -2.77 18.12 -1.13
CA ARG A 177 -1.52 18.84 -1.33
C ARG A 177 -0.41 17.90 -1.76
N ALA A 178 -0.32 16.71 -1.18
CA ALA A 178 0.70 15.70 -1.48
C ALA A 178 0.51 15.00 -2.83
N LEU A 179 -0.72 14.86 -3.33
CA LEU A 179 -1.05 14.22 -4.61
C LEU A 179 -1.32 15.21 -5.76
N GLY A 180 -1.59 16.48 -5.45
CA GLY A 180 -2.03 17.46 -6.44
C GLY A 180 -3.40 17.11 -7.05
N LYS A 181 -4.26 16.44 -6.29
CA LYS A 181 -5.58 15.97 -6.71
C LYS A 181 -6.64 16.49 -5.75
N GLY A 182 -7.74 16.97 -6.29
CA GLY A 182 -8.89 17.40 -5.49
C GLY A 182 -9.64 16.21 -4.89
N SER A 183 -10.23 16.45 -3.74
CA SER A 183 -11.10 15.53 -3.03
C SER A 183 -12.57 15.78 -3.37
N ILE A 184 -13.38 14.79 -3.02
CA ILE A 184 -14.84 14.85 -2.98
C ILE A 184 -15.32 14.33 -1.64
N TYR A 185 -16.53 14.74 -1.25
CA TYR A 185 -17.24 14.14 -0.12
C TYR A 185 -18.42 13.32 -0.65
N GLN A 186 -18.36 12.01 -0.48
CA GLN A 186 -19.36 11.07 -0.98
C GLN A 186 -19.53 9.92 0.02
N ASP A 187 -20.76 9.43 0.17
CA ASP A 187 -21.10 8.31 1.07
C ASP A 187 -20.61 8.53 2.52
N ASN A 188 -20.71 9.78 2.98
CA ASN A 188 -20.26 10.23 4.29
C ASN A 188 -18.74 10.08 4.53
N GLN A 189 -17.94 10.04 3.46
CA GLN A 189 -16.48 9.88 3.49
C GLN A 189 -15.80 10.90 2.57
N PHE A 190 -14.62 11.38 2.98
CA PHE A 190 -13.75 12.15 2.10
C PHE A 190 -12.95 11.20 1.20
N GLN A 191 -12.86 11.51 -0.08
CA GLN A 191 -12.21 10.64 -1.06
C GLN A 191 -11.37 11.47 -2.03
N ILE A 192 -10.17 11.01 -2.35
CA ILE A 192 -9.38 11.50 -3.49
C ILE A 192 -9.46 10.44 -4.59
N GLN A 193 -10.04 10.82 -5.73
CA GLN A 193 -10.15 9.92 -6.87
C GLN A 193 -8.86 9.90 -7.69
N LEU A 194 -8.38 8.70 -7.97
CA LEU A 194 -7.24 8.43 -8.82
C LEU A 194 -7.70 7.62 -10.05
N GLU A 195 -6.78 7.36 -10.95
CA GLU A 195 -7.08 6.54 -12.13
C GLU A 195 -7.32 5.08 -11.70
N GLY A 196 -8.56 4.60 -11.88
CA GLY A 196 -8.98 3.24 -11.53
C GLY A 196 -8.86 2.89 -10.04
N SER A 197 -8.63 3.87 -9.16
CA SER A 197 -8.39 3.66 -7.74
C SER A 197 -8.75 4.90 -6.91
N LYS A 198 -8.77 4.78 -5.59
CA LYS A 198 -9.11 5.89 -4.69
C LYS A 198 -8.42 5.82 -3.34
N VAL A 199 -8.24 6.97 -2.70
CA VAL A 199 -7.86 7.08 -1.28
C VAL A 199 -9.07 7.59 -0.51
N VAL A 200 -9.48 6.87 0.53
CA VAL A 200 -10.63 7.20 1.37
C VAL A 200 -10.15 7.56 2.77
N PHE A 201 -10.70 8.63 3.35
CA PHE A 201 -10.37 9.08 4.69
C PHE A 201 -11.55 8.85 5.62
N VAL A 202 -11.30 8.12 6.69
CA VAL A 202 -12.33 7.64 7.63
C VAL A 202 -11.98 8.01 9.06
N GLU A 203 -12.98 8.00 9.94
CA GLU A 203 -12.77 8.23 11.37
C GLU A 203 -12.02 7.05 12.00
N ASP A 204 -11.06 7.35 12.89
CA ASP A 204 -10.36 6.35 13.71
C ASP A 204 -11.32 5.69 14.69
N THR A 205 -11.68 4.44 14.38
CA THR A 205 -12.63 3.64 15.18
C THR A 205 -11.99 2.41 15.82
N ASP A 206 -10.79 2.00 15.39
CA ASP A 206 -10.09 0.84 15.95
C ASP A 206 -9.23 1.19 17.19
N GLY A 207 -9.05 2.49 17.48
CA GLY A 207 -8.33 2.99 18.65
C GLY A 207 -6.81 2.88 18.55
N ARG A 208 -6.28 2.54 17.38
CA ARG A 208 -4.84 2.39 17.11
C ARG A 208 -4.23 3.66 16.51
N GLY A 209 -4.96 4.77 16.48
CA GLY A 209 -4.50 6.07 15.99
C GLY A 209 -4.51 6.18 14.47
N GLU A 210 -3.87 7.21 13.93
CA GLU A 210 -3.76 7.39 12.48
C GLU A 210 -3.03 6.22 11.81
N GLY A 211 -3.60 5.72 10.70
CA GLY A 211 -3.08 4.53 10.03
C GLY A 211 -3.90 4.10 8.83
N ILE A 212 -3.37 3.18 8.04
CA ILE A 212 -4.18 2.43 7.08
C ILE A 212 -5.11 1.49 7.86
N GLU A 213 -6.38 1.51 7.50
CA GLU A 213 -7.46 0.71 8.08
C GLU A 213 -7.86 -0.44 7.12
N ALA A 214 -8.03 -0.13 5.84
CA ALA A 214 -8.42 -1.12 4.85
C ALA A 214 -7.75 -0.96 3.48
N PHE A 215 -7.68 -2.07 2.76
CA PHE A 215 -7.42 -2.13 1.32
C PHE A 215 -8.67 -2.60 0.59
N GLU A 216 -8.94 -1.99 -0.57
CA GLU A 216 -9.94 -2.50 -1.50
C GLU A 216 -9.27 -3.37 -2.57
N ILE A 217 -9.84 -4.55 -2.77
CA ILE A 217 -9.36 -5.54 -3.72
C ILE A 217 -10.52 -6.05 -4.57
N ASN A 218 -10.30 -6.06 -5.88
CA ASN A 218 -11.26 -6.62 -6.81
C ASN A 218 -11.15 -8.14 -6.87
N VAL A 219 -12.27 -8.84 -6.66
CA VAL A 219 -12.35 -10.29 -6.66
C VAL A 219 -13.41 -10.82 -7.61
N ASN A 220 -13.18 -12.01 -8.16
CA ASN A 220 -14.10 -12.64 -9.10
C ASN A 220 -15.38 -13.15 -8.43
N ASP A 221 -15.30 -13.54 -7.15
CA ASP A 221 -16.42 -14.10 -6.39
C ASP A 221 -16.28 -13.76 -4.89
N LYS A 222 -16.96 -12.68 -4.48
CA LYS A 222 -16.91 -12.18 -3.11
C LYS A 222 -17.39 -13.19 -2.07
N GLU A 223 -18.45 -13.94 -2.38
CA GLU A 223 -19.05 -14.89 -1.45
C GLU A 223 -18.08 -16.05 -1.20
N LYS A 224 -17.48 -16.61 -2.26
CA LYS A 224 -16.47 -17.68 -2.11
C LYS A 224 -15.23 -17.23 -1.36
N VAL A 225 -14.73 -16.01 -1.62
CA VAL A 225 -13.58 -15.48 -0.88
C VAL A 225 -13.92 -15.32 0.60
N LEU A 226 -15.12 -14.83 0.93
CA LEU A 226 -15.55 -14.69 2.31
C LEU A 226 -15.70 -16.06 3.01
N GLU A 227 -16.29 -17.06 2.35
CA GLU A 227 -16.37 -18.43 2.87
C GLU A 227 -14.98 -19.04 3.11
N SER A 228 -14.06 -18.88 2.15
CA SER A 228 -12.66 -19.31 2.30
C SER A 228 -11.98 -18.61 3.48
N ALA A 229 -12.14 -17.29 3.60
CA ALA A 229 -11.61 -16.52 4.71
C ALA A 229 -12.18 -16.98 6.07
N GLN A 230 -13.47 -17.31 6.15
CA GLN A 230 -14.08 -17.87 7.37
C GLN A 230 -13.44 -19.21 7.74
N SER A 231 -13.27 -20.11 6.76
CA SER A 231 -12.65 -21.42 6.98
C SER A 231 -11.19 -21.32 7.48
N LYS A 232 -10.50 -20.24 7.09
CA LYS A 232 -9.12 -19.93 7.49
C LYS A 232 -9.02 -19.13 8.78
N GLY A 233 -10.14 -18.74 9.39
CA GLY A 233 -10.15 -17.91 10.61
C GLY A 233 -9.72 -16.45 10.38
N LEU A 234 -9.79 -15.97 9.14
CA LEU A 234 -9.40 -14.61 8.74
C LEU A 234 -10.55 -13.60 8.82
N VAL A 235 -11.72 -14.01 9.32
CA VAL A 235 -12.91 -13.14 9.40
C VAL A 235 -13.14 -12.65 10.83
N ARG A 236 -13.38 -11.35 10.97
CA ARG A 236 -13.80 -10.69 12.22
C ARG A 236 -14.98 -9.78 11.90
N ASN A 237 -16.08 -9.93 12.64
CA ASN A 237 -17.31 -9.14 12.43
C ASN A 237 -17.83 -9.16 10.97
N GLY A 238 -17.63 -10.26 10.25
CA GLY A 238 -18.06 -10.42 8.86
C GLY A 238 -17.12 -9.80 7.81
N GLU A 239 -16.00 -9.22 8.22
CA GLU A 239 -15.00 -8.64 7.33
C GLU A 239 -13.71 -9.47 7.35
N VAL A 240 -12.97 -9.48 6.23
CA VAL A 240 -11.69 -10.19 6.10
C VAL A 240 -10.57 -9.32 6.67
N TYR A 241 -9.73 -9.88 7.52
CA TYR A 241 -8.56 -9.22 8.10
C TYR A 241 -7.30 -10.06 7.88
N ILE A 242 -6.27 -9.43 7.31
CA ILE A 242 -4.94 -10.04 7.14
C ILE A 242 -3.89 -9.02 7.52
N GLY A 243 -2.89 -9.41 8.31
CA GLY A 243 -1.82 -8.50 8.72
C GLY A 243 -2.29 -7.25 9.48
N GLY A 244 -3.45 -7.34 10.16
CA GLY A 244 -4.03 -6.21 10.90
C GLY A 244 -4.67 -5.12 10.02
N VAL A 245 -4.93 -5.42 8.74
CA VAL A 245 -5.66 -4.56 7.79
C VAL A 245 -6.90 -5.29 7.32
N LYS A 246 -7.99 -4.55 7.13
CA LYS A 246 -9.22 -5.05 6.54
C LYS A 246 -9.12 -5.14 5.02
N PHE A 247 -9.64 -6.20 4.43
CA PHE A 247 -9.76 -6.36 2.98
C PHE A 247 -11.23 -6.20 2.56
N LEU A 248 -11.51 -5.09 1.89
CA LEU A 248 -12.81 -4.76 1.31
C LEU A 248 -12.91 -5.40 -0.07
N LEU A 249 -13.70 -6.46 -0.16
CA LEU A 249 -13.92 -7.22 -1.39
C LEU A 249 -14.95 -6.52 -2.28
N ASN A 250 -14.56 -6.17 -3.52
CA ASN A 250 -15.42 -5.55 -4.52
C ASN A 250 -15.41 -6.26 -5.88
#